data_AF-A0A2D8T8T9-F1
#
_entry.id   AF-A0A2D8T8T9-F1
#
_cell.length_a   1.000
_cell.length_b   1.000
_cell.length_c   1.000
_cell.angle_alpha   90.00
_cell.angle_beta   90.00
_cell.angle_gamma   90.00
#
_symmetry.space_group_name_H-M   'P 1'
#
loop_
_entity.id
_entity.type
_entity.pdbx_description
1 polymer ?
#
loop_
_entity_poly.entity_id
_entity_poly.type
_entity_poly.pdbx_seq_one_letter_code
_entity_poly.pdbx_strand_id
1 'polypeptide(L)'
;MARRSSRHKGERMVDTAQFYIPYGPGHPVYHMIATGSRWFDAWQFQHNLPNTRLARATGLTPERLYQLAFGGSVSRSEVEALAKVYGVQPEDIIASLPDPALLVEG
;
A
#
# COMPACT_ATOMS: atom_id res chain seq x y z
N MET A 1 -22.57 23.39 -29.12
CA MET A 1 -21.95 22.98 -27.84
C MET A 1 -22.83 21.91 -27.20
N ALA A 2 -22.31 20.70 -26.96
CA ALA A 2 -22.97 19.72 -26.09
C ALA A 2 -21.89 18.76 -25.54
N ARG A 3 -21.50 18.94 -24.27
CA ARG A 3 -20.66 17.98 -23.56
C ARG A 3 -21.54 16.79 -23.19
N ARG A 4 -21.38 15.66 -23.89
CA ARG A 4 -21.96 14.39 -23.43
C ARG A 4 -21.14 13.90 -22.24
N SER A 5 -21.68 14.14 -21.04
CA SER A 5 -21.29 13.41 -19.84
C SER A 5 -21.77 11.96 -20.02
N SER A 6 -20.85 11.06 -20.40
CA SER A 6 -21.12 9.62 -20.34
C SER A 6 -20.90 9.15 -18.91
N ARG A 7 -21.91 9.33 -18.06
CA ARG A 7 -22.02 8.62 -16.79
C ARG A 7 -22.46 7.19 -17.11
N HIS A 8 -21.60 6.21 -16.91
CA HIS A 8 -21.95 4.79 -17.05
C HIS A 8 -22.97 4.44 -15.95
N LYS A 9 -24.24 4.40 -16.35
CA LYS A 9 -25.37 3.99 -15.51
C LYS A 9 -25.30 2.47 -15.34
N GLY A 10 -24.91 1.99 -14.16
CA GLY A 10 -25.00 0.57 -13.80
C GLY A 10 -23.73 -0.08 -13.21
N GLU A 11 -22.59 0.61 -13.16
CA GLU A 11 -21.44 0.11 -12.39
C GLU A 11 -21.77 0.18 -10.90
N ARG A 12 -22.24 -0.94 -10.34
CA ARG A 12 -22.13 -1.16 -8.89
C ARG A 12 -20.65 -1.01 -8.56
N MET A 13 -20.33 -0.10 -7.65
CA MET A 13 -18.99 -0.06 -7.06
C MET A 13 -18.70 -1.47 -6.57
N VAL A 14 -17.67 -2.11 -7.13
CA VAL A 14 -17.23 -3.42 -6.67
C VAL A 14 -16.88 -3.27 -5.20
N ASP A 15 -17.52 -4.06 -4.35
CA ASP A 15 -17.19 -4.09 -2.94
C ASP A 15 -15.81 -4.72 -2.78
N THR A 16 -14.78 -3.87 -2.82
CA THR A 16 -13.38 -4.28 -2.74
C THR A 16 -13.05 -4.94 -1.39
N ALA A 17 -13.88 -4.76 -0.36
CA ALA A 17 -13.70 -5.47 0.91
C ALA A 17 -13.88 -6.99 0.76
N GLN A 18 -14.61 -7.46 -0.25
CA GLN A 18 -14.75 -8.91 -0.54
C GLN A 18 -13.46 -9.55 -1.06
N PHE A 19 -12.50 -8.74 -1.53
CA PHE A 19 -11.23 -9.20 -2.09
C PHE A 19 -10.04 -8.97 -1.14
N TYR A 20 -10.32 -8.55 0.10
CA TYR A 20 -9.29 -8.44 1.12
C TYR A 20 -8.77 -9.82 1.51
N ILE A 21 -7.45 -9.99 1.42
CA ILE A 21 -6.74 -11.19 1.87
C ILE A 21 -5.80 -10.71 2.98
N PRO A 22 -5.93 -11.20 4.22
CA PRO A 22 -5.00 -10.86 5.30
C PRO A 22 -3.57 -11.24 4.95
N TYR A 23 -2.61 -10.46 5.45
CA TYR A 23 -1.21 -10.82 5.29
C TYR A 23 -0.89 -12.14 6.02
N GLY A 24 -0.16 -13.03 5.36
CA GLY A 24 0.21 -14.34 5.89
C GLY A 24 0.82 -15.23 4.81
N PRO A 25 1.11 -16.51 5.12
CA PRO A 25 1.88 -17.40 4.23
C PRO A 25 1.31 -17.64 2.83
N GLY A 26 0.02 -17.37 2.60
CA GLY A 26 -0.61 -17.46 1.27
C GLY A 26 -0.76 -16.11 0.54
N HIS A 27 -0.31 -15.01 1.16
CA HIS A 27 -0.42 -13.67 0.59
C HIS A 27 0.71 -13.43 -0.43
N PRO A 28 0.45 -12.84 -1.62
CA PRO A 28 1.49 -12.58 -2.61
C PRO A 28 2.68 -11.79 -2.05
N VAL A 29 2.41 -10.75 -1.27
CA VAL A 29 3.46 -9.95 -0.61
C VAL A 29 4.33 -10.79 0.33
N TYR A 30 3.77 -11.77 1.04
CA TYR A 30 4.56 -12.67 1.89
C TYR A 30 5.56 -13.48 1.05
N HIS A 31 5.11 -14.06 -0.07
CA HIS A 31 6.00 -14.80 -0.97
C HIS A 31 7.07 -13.91 -1.58
N MET A 32 6.71 -12.70 -2.01
CA MET A 32 7.66 -11.75 -2.58
C MET A 32 8.76 -11.40 -1.60
N ILE A 33 8.40 -11.11 -0.33
CA ILE A 33 9.36 -10.84 0.74
C ILE A 33 10.24 -12.06 1.01
N ALA A 34 9.63 -13.25 1.12
CA ALA A 34 10.37 -14.50 1.34
C ALA A 34 11.38 -14.81 0.21
N THR A 35 11.09 -14.37 -1.02
CA THR A 35 12.00 -14.51 -2.18
C THR A 35 13.00 -13.37 -2.35
N GLY A 36 13.03 -12.40 -1.43
CA GLY A 36 14.05 -11.35 -1.36
C GLY A 36 13.58 -9.94 -1.75
N SER A 37 12.29 -9.73 -1.99
CA SER A 37 11.77 -8.37 -2.18
C SER A 37 11.75 -7.61 -0.86
N ARG A 38 12.02 -6.30 -0.89
CA ARG A 38 11.80 -5.45 0.28
C ARG A 38 10.31 -5.30 0.55
N TRP A 39 9.93 -5.12 1.82
CA TRP A 39 8.53 -5.03 2.23
C TRP A 39 7.76 -3.97 1.44
N PHE A 40 8.34 -2.76 1.30
CA PHE A 40 7.71 -1.64 0.61
C PHE A 40 7.56 -1.92 -0.90
N ASP A 41 8.61 -2.45 -1.53
CA ASP A 41 8.58 -2.81 -2.96
C ASP A 41 7.55 -3.91 -3.25
N ALA A 42 7.42 -4.90 -2.35
CA ALA A 42 6.44 -5.97 -2.49
C ALA A 42 5.00 -5.44 -2.50
N TRP A 43 4.66 -4.53 -1.58
CA TRP A 43 3.35 -3.85 -1.58
C TRP A 43 3.16 -2.99 -2.84
N GLN A 44 4.19 -2.26 -3.27
CA GLN A 44 4.13 -1.45 -4.48
C GLN A 44 3.88 -2.29 -5.75
N PHE A 45 4.52 -3.45 -5.85
CA PHE A 45 4.33 -4.36 -6.97
C PHE A 45 2.94 -4.99 -6.99
N GLN A 46 2.40 -5.40 -5.83
CA GLN A 46 1.05 -5.93 -5.73
C GLN A 46 -0.02 -4.93 -6.20
N HIS A 47 0.15 -3.66 -5.86
CA HIS A 47 -0.84 -2.62 -6.17
C HIS A 47 -0.55 -1.86 -7.48
N ASN A 48 0.64 -2.04 -8.06
CA ASN A 48 1.11 -1.35 -9.26
C ASN A 48 0.86 0.18 -9.21
N LEU A 49 1.17 0.80 -8.06
CA LEU A 49 0.91 2.21 -7.80
C LEU A 49 2.16 3.07 -8.06
N PRO A 50 2.14 4.01 -9.02
CA PRO A 50 3.24 4.93 -9.24
C PRO A 50 3.54 5.77 -7.99
N ASN A 51 4.82 5.97 -7.66
CA ASN A 51 5.24 6.74 -6.47
C ASN A 51 4.63 8.15 -6.42
N THR A 52 4.42 8.79 -7.58
CA THR A 52 3.78 10.12 -7.67
C THR A 52 2.31 10.10 -7.24
N ARG A 53 1.60 8.99 -7.52
CA ARG A 53 0.21 8.80 -7.09
C ARG A 53 0.16 8.42 -5.62
N LEU A 54 1.07 7.56 -5.17
CA LEU A 54 1.17 7.18 -3.77
C LEU A 54 1.44 8.41 -2.88
N ALA A 55 2.44 9.23 -3.22
CA ALA A 55 2.79 10.46 -2.52
C ALA A 55 1.58 11.40 -2.33
N ARG A 56 0.78 11.59 -3.39
CA ARG A 56 -0.43 12.42 -3.33
C ARG A 56 -1.53 11.83 -2.46
N ALA A 57 -1.64 10.51 -2.41
CA ALA A 57 -2.70 9.83 -1.68
C ALA A 57 -2.37 9.68 -0.18
N THR A 58 -1.10 9.47 0.15
CA THR A 58 -0.63 9.31 1.54
C THR A 58 -0.20 10.63 2.18
N GLY A 59 0.11 11.66 1.38
CA GLY A 59 0.72 12.90 1.86
C GLY A 59 2.23 12.80 2.08
N LEU A 60 2.86 11.66 1.75
CA LEU A 60 4.30 11.47 1.87
C LEU A 60 5.05 12.16 0.74
N THR A 61 6.24 12.68 1.05
CA THR A 61 7.11 13.25 0.03
C THR A 61 7.74 12.14 -0.83
N PRO A 62 8.11 12.41 -2.09
CA PRO A 62 8.86 11.46 -2.91
C PRO A 62 10.15 10.95 -2.22
N GLU A 63 10.84 11.83 -1.50
CA GLU A 63 12.04 11.49 -0.73
C GLU A 63 11.70 10.52 0.39
N ARG A 64 10.55 10.68 1.04
CA ARG A 64 10.11 9.77 2.10
C ARG A 64 9.77 8.40 1.56
N LEU A 65 9.07 8.32 0.42
CA LEU A 65 8.83 7.05 -0.27
C LEU A 65 10.14 6.36 -0.67
N TYR A 66 11.14 7.13 -1.10
CA TYR A 66 12.47 6.60 -1.38
C TYR A 66 13.11 6.03 -0.12
N GLN A 67 13.08 6.74 1.01
CA GLN A 67 13.60 6.21 2.28
C GLN A 67 12.95 4.88 2.66
N LEU A 68 11.63 4.74 2.53
CA LEU A 68 10.91 3.49 2.80
C LEU A 68 11.36 2.36 1.85
N ALA A 69 11.50 2.64 0.55
CA ALA A 69 11.98 1.67 -0.45
C ALA A 69 13.41 1.18 -0.17
N PHE A 70 14.24 1.97 0.52
CA PHE A 70 15.61 1.63 0.88
C PHE A 70 15.78 1.13 2.33
N GLY A 71 14.68 0.76 2.99
CA GLY A 71 14.72 0.16 4.33
C GLY A 71 14.79 1.16 5.47
N GLY A 72 14.38 2.41 5.24
CA GLY A 72 14.16 3.37 6.31
C GLY A 72 13.08 2.91 7.28
N SER A 73 13.13 3.43 8.51
CA SER A 73 12.05 3.28 9.47
C SER A 73 10.74 3.86 8.93
N VAL A 74 9.62 3.40 9.47
CA VAL A 74 8.27 3.83 9.11
C VAL A 74 7.50 4.19 10.37
N SER A 75 6.79 5.32 10.38
CA SER A 75 5.94 5.67 11.52
C SER A 75 4.59 4.96 11.48
N ARG A 76 3.89 4.90 12.61
CA ARG A 76 2.54 4.35 12.66
C ARG A 76 1.57 5.14 11.78
N SER A 77 1.65 6.48 11.81
CA SER A 77 0.85 7.34 10.92
C SER A 77 1.10 7.07 9.43
N GLU A 78 2.34 6.78 9.04
CA GLU A 78 2.71 6.40 7.67
C GLU A 78 2.13 5.04 7.28
N VAL A 79 2.20 4.06 8.18
CA VAL A 79 1.59 2.74 7.99
C VAL A 79 0.09 2.89 7.75
N GLU A 80 -0.62 3.66 8.56
CA GLU A 80 -2.06 3.88 8.42
C GLU A 80 -2.41 4.55 7.08
N ALA A 81 -1.61 5.54 6.65
CA ALA A 81 -1.77 6.20 5.36
C ALA A 81 -1.57 5.22 4.20
N LEU A 82 -0.54 4.37 4.26
CA LEU A 82 -0.26 3.35 3.26
C LEU A 82 -1.37 2.29 3.22
N ALA A 83 -1.79 1.79 4.37
CA ALA A 83 -2.84 0.78 4.51
C ALA A 83 -4.15 1.24 3.88
N LYS A 84 -4.54 2.50 4.10
CA LYS A 84 -5.72 3.12 3.49
C LYS A 84 -5.63 3.17 1.96
N VAL A 85 -4.45 3.45 1.40
CA VAL A 85 -4.27 3.53 -0.06
C VAL A 85 -4.23 2.13 -0.70
N TYR A 86 -3.64 1.17 -0.03
CA TYR A 86 -3.58 -0.23 -0.48
C TYR A 86 -4.91 -0.98 -0.24
N GLY A 87 -5.76 -0.50 0.68
CA GLY A 87 -7.00 -1.18 1.04
C GLY A 87 -6.77 -2.42 1.92
N VAL A 88 -5.78 -2.36 2.80
CA VAL A 88 -5.42 -3.43 3.76
C VAL A 88 -5.46 -2.91 5.19
N GLN A 89 -5.27 -3.76 6.19
CA GLN A 89 -5.15 -3.32 7.57
C GLN A 89 -3.73 -2.80 7.85
N PRO A 90 -3.57 -1.78 8.73
CA PRO A 90 -2.24 -1.35 9.21
C PRO A 90 -1.39 -2.52 9.72
N GLU A 91 -2.01 -3.46 10.41
CA GLU A 91 -1.40 -4.65 10.98
C GLU A 91 -0.80 -5.58 9.92
N ASP A 92 -1.35 -5.61 8.69
CA ASP A 92 -0.80 -6.39 7.59
C ASP A 92 0.55 -5.84 7.13
N ILE A 93 0.67 -4.51 7.07
CA ILE A 93 1.91 -3.85 6.73
C ILE A 93 2.93 -4.04 7.85
N ILE A 94 2.52 -3.89 9.12
CA ILE A 94 3.38 -4.11 10.29
C ILE A 94 3.91 -5.55 10.31
N ALA A 95 3.04 -6.53 10.09
CA ALA A 95 3.42 -7.95 10.05
C ALA A 95 4.37 -8.28 8.88
N SER A 96 4.37 -7.47 7.82
CA SER A 96 5.28 -7.61 6.68
C SER A 96 6.66 -6.98 6.89
N LEU A 97 6.87 -6.23 7.98
CA LEU A 97 8.16 -5.61 8.24
C LEU A 97 9.22 -6.69 8.53
N PRO A 98 10.43 -6.58 7.93
CA PRO A 98 11.49 -7.55 8.15
C PRO A 98 12.11 -7.47 9.55
N ASP A 99 12.00 -6.30 10.20
CA ASP A 99 12.46 -6.05 11.56
C ASP A 99 11.43 -5.16 12.27
N PRO A 100 10.85 -5.58 13.42
CA PRO A 100 9.96 -4.76 14.22
C PRO A 100 10.54 -3.40 14.63
N ALA A 101 11.88 -3.27 14.74
CA ALA A 101 12.55 -2.01 15.09
C ALA A 101 12.40 -0.92 14.02
N LEU A 102 11.96 -1.27 12.80
CA LEU A 102 11.65 -0.30 11.76
C LEU A 102 10.38 0.51 12.07
N LEU A 103 9.46 -0.01 12.89
CA LEU A 103 8.27 0.71 13.30
C LEU A 103 8.63 1.71 14.40
N VAL A 104 8.40 3.00 14.14
CA VAL A 104 8.60 4.07 15.12
C VAL A 104 7.27 4.72 15.50
N GLU A 105 7.18 5.17 16.75
CA GLU A 105 6.07 6.00 17.22
C GLU A 105 6.13 7.37 16.53
N GLY A 106 5.09 7.72 15.78
CA GLY A 106 4.98 8.97 15.02
C GLY A 106 3.70 9.06 14.21
#